data_AF-A0A6P1BWY1-F1
#
_entry.id   AF-A0A6P1BWY1-F1
#
_cell.length_a   1.000
_cell.length_b   1.000
_cell.length_c   1.000
_cell.angle_alpha   90.00
_cell.angle_beta   90.00
_cell.angle_gamma   90.00
#
_symmetry.space_group_name_H-M   'P 1'
#
loop_
_entity.id
_entity.type
_entity.pdbx_description
1 polymer ?
#
loop_
_entity_poly.entity_id
_entity_poly.type
_entity_poly.pdbx_seq_one_letter_code
_entity_poly.pdbx_strand_id
1 'polypeptide(L)'
;LISAHTNGFVTVRTSFDNELKISSAEMIGAARDGRVTGGDAFAASLEKADPVFGLPTLPFLVQSFEVARALNTRARPLYEKALEAQNLKLLYMTIWPATGLWSDRALNSANDLNALVVRT
;
A
#
# COMPACT_ATOMS: atom_id res chain seq x y z
N LEU A 1 19.42 -10.77 0.42
CA LEU A 1 20.01 -9.45 0.05
C LEU A 1 20.46 -8.67 1.29
N ILE A 2 19.59 -8.31 2.25
CA ILE A 2 19.97 -7.51 3.44
C ILE A 2 21.10 -8.17 4.26
N SER A 3 20.96 -9.45 4.62
CA SER A 3 21.99 -10.16 5.39
C SER A 3 23.35 -10.21 4.69
N ALA A 4 23.38 -10.25 3.35
CA ALA A 4 24.62 -10.23 2.60
C ALA A 4 25.27 -8.84 2.62
N HIS A 5 24.47 -7.78 2.48
CA HIS A 5 24.95 -6.39 2.55
C HIS A 5 25.35 -5.92 3.96
N THR A 6 25.00 -6.70 4.98
CA THR A 6 25.27 -6.37 6.39
C THR A 6 26.17 -7.40 7.08
N ASN A 7 26.80 -8.31 6.32
CA ASN A 7 27.64 -9.38 6.87
C ASN A 7 26.98 -10.16 8.02
N GLY A 8 25.67 -10.43 7.89
CA GLY A 8 24.89 -11.14 8.90
C GLY A 8 24.42 -10.31 10.09
N PHE A 9 24.80 -9.03 10.19
CA PHE A 9 24.38 -8.16 11.30
C PHE A 9 22.86 -7.93 11.31
N VAL A 10 22.23 -7.79 10.13
CA VAL A 10 20.77 -7.69 10.00
C VAL A 10 20.24 -8.88 9.22
N THR A 11 19.34 -9.63 9.85
CA THR A 11 18.59 -10.72 9.22
C THR A 11 17.10 -10.40 9.24
N VAL A 12 16.36 -10.93 8.27
CA VAL A 12 14.91 -10.72 8.14
C VAL A 12 14.24 -12.06 7.97
N ARG A 13 13.23 -12.34 8.79
CA ARG A 13 12.30 -13.46 8.60
C ARG A 13 10.99 -12.90 8.08
N THR A 14 10.72 -13.15 6.80
CA THR A 14 9.47 -12.75 6.16
C THR A 14 8.38 -13.79 6.42
N SER A 15 7.17 -13.32 6.66
CA SER A 15 5.97 -14.16 6.75
C SER A 15 5.03 -13.75 5.62
N PHE A 16 4.60 -14.72 4.82
CA PHE A 16 3.79 -14.51 3.61
C PHE A 16 2.34 -14.93 3.85
N ASP A 17 1.46 -14.66 2.88
CA ASP A 17 0.07 -15.14 2.85
C ASP A 17 -0.74 -14.85 4.12
N ASN A 18 -0.42 -13.74 4.79
CA ASN A 18 -1.04 -13.32 6.04
C ASN A 18 -1.01 -14.43 7.13
N GLU A 19 0.10 -15.15 7.22
CA GLU A 19 0.34 -16.17 8.26
C GLU A 19 0.32 -15.55 9.67
N LEU A 20 0.87 -14.34 9.85
CA LEU A 20 0.84 -13.60 11.12
C LEU A 20 -0.52 -12.96 11.48
N LYS A 21 -1.53 -13.06 10.61
CA LYS A 21 -2.86 -12.46 10.79
C LYS A 21 -2.78 -10.96 11.12
N ILE A 22 -2.03 -10.23 10.30
CA ILE A 22 -1.90 -8.76 10.35
C ILE A 22 -2.30 -8.24 8.97
N SER A 23 -3.43 -7.57 8.89
CA SER A 23 -3.85 -6.88 7.66
C SER A 23 -3.02 -5.62 7.42
N SER A 24 -3.06 -5.09 6.19
CA SER A 24 -2.39 -3.81 5.88
C SER A 24 -2.87 -2.66 6.78
N ALA A 25 -4.16 -2.62 7.13
CA ALA A 25 -4.72 -1.60 8.02
C ALA A 25 -4.18 -1.67 9.46
N GLU A 26 -3.80 -2.87 9.91
CA GLU A 26 -3.25 -3.10 11.25
C GLU A 26 -1.73 -2.92 11.32
N MET A 27 -1.04 -2.78 10.17
CA MET A 27 0.41 -2.85 10.10
C MET A 27 1.12 -1.82 10.98
N ILE A 28 0.64 -0.56 10.98
CA ILE A 28 1.20 0.52 11.82
C ILE A 28 1.04 0.17 13.31
N GLY A 29 -0.15 -0.31 13.70
CA GLY A 29 -0.41 -0.73 15.08
C GLY A 29 0.46 -1.92 15.49
N ALA A 30 0.56 -2.94 14.64
CA ALA A 30 1.40 -4.10 14.90
C ALA A 30 2.89 -3.75 15.07
N ALA A 31 3.39 -2.77 14.30
CA ALA A 31 4.75 -2.27 14.45
C ALA A 31 4.94 -1.50 15.77
N ARG A 32 3.99 -0.62 16.11
CA ARG A 32 3.99 0.13 17.38
C ARG A 32 3.96 -0.81 18.60
N ASP A 33 3.17 -1.86 18.52
CA ASP A 33 3.00 -2.84 19.59
C ASP A 33 4.16 -3.87 19.65
N GLY A 34 5.16 -3.74 18.77
CA GLY A 34 6.35 -4.60 18.73
C GLY A 34 6.10 -6.01 18.21
N ARG A 35 4.90 -6.30 17.65
CA ARG A 35 4.58 -7.60 17.05
C ARG A 35 5.37 -7.87 15.78
N VAL A 36 5.75 -6.81 15.07
CA VAL A 36 6.62 -6.82 13.90
C VAL A 36 7.58 -5.63 13.97
N THR A 37 8.79 -5.78 13.43
CA THR A 37 9.75 -4.66 13.32
C THR A 37 9.50 -3.83 12.06
N GLY A 38 8.70 -4.34 11.13
CA GLY A 38 8.30 -3.68 9.89
C GLY A 38 7.46 -4.62 9.04
N GLY A 39 6.87 -4.11 7.97
CA GLY A 39 6.08 -4.90 7.05
C GLY A 39 5.72 -4.15 5.77
N ASP A 40 5.06 -4.86 4.86
CA ASP A 40 4.52 -4.33 3.61
C ASP A 40 3.01 -4.14 3.77
N ALA A 41 2.53 -2.94 3.47
CA ALA A 41 1.13 -2.56 3.60
C ALA A 41 0.64 -1.87 2.33
N PHE A 42 -0.56 -2.24 1.89
CA PHE A 42 -1.25 -1.51 0.84
C PHE A 42 -1.61 -0.11 1.35
N ALA A 43 -1.09 0.93 0.68
CA ALA A 43 -1.18 2.31 1.16
C ALA A 43 -2.61 2.75 1.46
N ALA A 44 -3.59 2.44 0.61
CA ALA A 44 -4.98 2.84 0.83
C ALA A 44 -5.56 2.31 2.15
N SER A 45 -5.12 1.14 2.60
CA SER A 45 -5.55 0.59 3.90
C SER A 45 -5.05 1.42 5.09
N LEU A 46 -4.07 2.30 4.87
CA LEU A 46 -3.50 3.21 5.87
C LEU A 46 -4.15 4.60 5.87
N GLU A 47 -5.14 4.88 5.01
CA GLU A 47 -5.78 6.20 4.89
C GLU A 47 -6.37 6.70 6.22
N LYS A 48 -6.81 5.78 7.09
CA LYS A 48 -7.27 6.11 8.45
C LYS A 48 -6.17 6.65 9.37
N ALA A 49 -4.91 6.30 9.12
CA ALA A 49 -3.77 6.80 9.87
C ALA A 49 -3.35 8.19 9.40
N ASP A 50 -3.35 8.42 8.08
CA ASP A 50 -3.20 9.73 7.45
C ASP A 50 -3.85 9.71 6.05
N PRO A 51 -4.74 10.67 5.71
CA PRO A 51 -5.41 10.72 4.42
C PRO A 51 -4.46 10.75 3.21
N VAL A 52 -3.20 11.17 3.39
CA VAL A 52 -2.20 11.16 2.33
C VAL A 52 -2.07 9.78 1.67
N PHE A 53 -2.23 8.69 2.42
CA PHE A 53 -2.07 7.34 1.87
C PHE A 53 -3.18 6.93 0.88
N GLY A 54 -4.27 7.70 0.79
CA GLY A 54 -5.33 7.56 -0.21
C GLY A 54 -5.04 8.25 -1.56
N LEU A 55 -3.96 9.04 -1.69
CA LEU A 55 -3.59 9.70 -2.95
C LEU A 55 -3.56 8.77 -4.18
N PRO A 56 -2.96 7.56 -4.14
CA PRO A 56 -2.89 6.70 -5.32
C PRO A 56 -4.23 6.03 -5.68
N THR A 57 -5.24 6.07 -4.81
CA THR A 57 -6.57 5.49 -5.07
C THR A 57 -7.58 6.47 -5.62
N LEU A 58 -7.20 7.75 -5.77
CA LEU A 58 -8.07 8.75 -6.37
C LEU A 58 -8.40 8.37 -7.82
N PRO A 59 -9.68 8.14 -8.16
CA PRO A 59 -10.07 7.72 -9.50
C PRO A 59 -9.58 8.71 -10.57
N PHE A 60 -9.09 8.18 -11.68
CA PHE A 60 -8.65 8.96 -12.85
C PHE A 60 -7.45 9.89 -12.62
N LEU A 61 -6.83 9.91 -11.43
CA LEU A 61 -5.64 10.74 -11.17
C LEU A 61 -4.38 10.12 -11.78
N VAL A 62 -4.19 8.81 -11.60
CA VAL A 62 -3.03 8.07 -12.08
C VAL A 62 -3.45 7.12 -13.21
N GLN A 63 -3.21 7.54 -14.45
CA GLN A 63 -3.65 6.80 -15.65
C GLN A 63 -2.49 6.22 -16.47
N SER A 64 -1.24 6.43 -16.04
CA SER A 64 -0.06 5.84 -16.67
C SER A 64 1.04 5.58 -15.64
N PHE A 65 2.00 4.72 -16.01
CA PHE A 65 3.17 4.46 -15.16
C PHE A 65 4.00 5.72 -14.91
N GLU A 66 4.15 6.60 -15.91
CA GLU A 66 4.86 7.87 -15.80
C GLU A 66 4.19 8.79 -14.78
N VAL A 67 2.86 8.88 -14.82
CA VAL A 67 2.07 9.65 -13.85
C VAL A 67 2.19 9.03 -12.46
N ALA A 68 2.12 7.70 -12.33
CA ALA A 68 2.27 7.00 -11.06
C ALA A 68 3.64 7.29 -10.42
N ARG A 69 4.71 7.22 -11.23
CA ARG A 69 6.08 7.53 -10.81
C ARG A 69 6.21 9.00 -10.40
N ALA A 70 5.67 9.93 -11.18
CA ALA A 70 5.72 11.35 -10.87
C ALA A 70 4.95 11.69 -9.57
N LEU A 71 3.77 11.11 -9.38
CA LEU A 71 2.99 11.25 -8.15
C LEU A 71 3.79 10.69 -6.96
N ASN A 72 4.33 9.48 -7.09
CA ASN A 72 5.11 8.85 -6.03
C ASN A 72 6.30 9.72 -5.60
N THR A 73 7.08 10.24 -6.55
CA THR A 73 8.22 11.13 -6.25
C THR A 73 7.78 12.38 -5.47
N ARG A 74 6.65 12.99 -5.86
CA ARG A 74 6.14 14.21 -5.21
C ARG A 74 5.48 13.95 -3.85
N ALA A 75 4.80 12.82 -3.72
CA ALA A 75 4.08 12.45 -2.52
C ALA A 75 4.97 11.79 -1.46
N ARG A 76 6.14 11.24 -1.85
CA ARG A 76 7.07 10.56 -0.94
C ARG A 76 7.39 11.35 0.34
N PRO A 77 7.73 12.65 0.30
CA PRO A 77 8.00 13.41 1.53
C PRO A 77 6.79 13.47 2.48
N LEU A 78 5.57 13.43 1.93
CA LEU A 78 4.34 13.43 2.71
C LEU A 78 4.10 12.06 3.38
N TYR A 79 4.33 10.97 2.64
CA TYR A 79 4.29 9.61 3.21
C TYR A 79 5.35 9.42 4.30
N GLU A 80 6.56 9.91 4.08
CA GLU A 80 7.64 9.86 5.08
C GLU A 80 7.25 10.61 6.34
N LYS A 81 6.71 11.82 6.22
CA LYS A 81 6.23 12.61 7.37
C LYS A 81 5.11 11.91 8.13
N ALA A 82 4.13 11.33 7.43
CA ALA A 82 3.01 10.63 8.05
C ALA A 82 3.47 9.37 8.82
N LEU A 83 4.42 8.61 8.27
CA LEU A 83 5.01 7.45 8.96
C LEU A 83 5.93 7.86 10.11
N GLU A 84 6.70 8.93 9.95
CA GLU A 84 7.58 9.45 11.00
C GLU A 84 6.78 9.90 12.24
N ALA A 85 5.61 10.50 12.03
CA ALA A 85 4.68 10.84 13.12
C ALA A 85 4.20 9.60 13.92
N GLN A 86 4.32 8.40 13.34
CA GLN A 86 4.04 7.11 13.98
C GLN A 86 5.32 6.39 14.43
N ASN A 87 6.48 7.06 14.43
CA ASN A 87 7.80 6.49 14.71
C ASN A 87 8.20 5.35 13.75
N LEU A 88 7.78 5.45 12.48
CA LEU A 88 8.09 4.49 11.42
C LEU A 88 8.93 5.13 10.32
N LYS A 89 9.72 4.31 9.63
CA LYS A 89 10.53 4.73 8.48
C LYS A 89 10.04 4.09 7.19
N LEU A 90 9.77 4.89 6.17
CA LEU A 90 9.51 4.41 4.82
C LEU A 90 10.81 3.89 4.18
N LEU A 91 10.89 2.59 3.92
CA LEU A 91 12.06 1.97 3.28
C LEU A 91 12.00 2.09 1.75
N TYR A 92 10.93 1.60 1.13
CA TYR A 92 10.70 1.69 -0.31
C TYR A 92 9.20 1.65 -0.61
N MET A 93 8.85 1.89 -1.86
CA MET A 93 7.48 1.82 -2.36
C MET A 93 7.48 1.10 -3.70
N THR A 94 6.43 0.33 -3.96
CA THR A 94 6.17 -0.31 -5.25
C THR A 94 4.88 0.26 -5.83
N ILE A 95 4.82 0.34 -7.15
CA ILE A 95 3.62 0.79 -7.87
C ILE A 95 2.87 -0.47 -8.30
N TRP A 96 1.65 -0.64 -7.78
CA TRP A 96 0.75 -1.67 -8.26
C TRP A 96 0.25 -1.32 -9.67
N PRO A 97 0.14 -2.30 -10.59
CA PRO A 97 -0.47 -2.08 -11.90
C PRO A 97 -1.88 -1.47 -11.80
N ALA A 98 -2.32 -0.85 -12.90
CA ALA A 98 -3.64 -0.23 -12.99
C ALA A 98 -4.74 -1.24 -12.61
N THR A 99 -5.66 -0.80 -11.75
CA THR A 99 -6.83 -1.57 -11.34
C THR A 99 -7.98 -1.39 -12.33
N GLY A 100 -8.71 -2.48 -12.62
CA GLY A 100 -9.91 -2.45 -13.45
C GLY A 100 -11.10 -3.08 -12.74
N LEU A 101 -12.22 -3.21 -13.46
CA LEU A 101 -13.36 -4.01 -13.04
C LEU A 101 -13.28 -5.38 -13.69
N TRP A 102 -13.34 -6.43 -12.89
CA TRP A 102 -13.51 -7.80 -13.36
C TRP A 102 -14.98 -8.18 -13.24
N SER A 103 -15.60 -8.57 -14.35
CA SER A 103 -17.00 -9.00 -14.40
C SER A 103 -17.14 -10.24 -15.28
N ASP A 104 -18.10 -11.09 -14.92
CA ASP A 104 -18.52 -12.26 -15.69
C ASP A 104 -19.36 -11.89 -16.93
N ARG A 105 -19.80 -10.63 -17.03
CA ARG A 105 -20.52 -10.07 -18.17
C ARG A 105 -19.88 -8.78 -18.67
N ALA A 106 -20.21 -8.41 -19.90
CA ALA A 106 -19.82 -7.12 -20.46
C ALA A 106 -20.54 -5.97 -19.74
N LEU A 107 -19.81 -4.87 -19.55
CA LEU A 107 -20.30 -3.61 -18.98
C LEU A 107 -20.22 -2.55 -20.08
N ASN A 108 -21.35 -2.05 -20.56
CA ASN A 108 -21.42 -1.13 -21.70
C ASN A 108 -21.84 0.29 -21.31
N SER A 109 -22.35 0.46 -20.10
CA SER A 109 -22.87 1.74 -19.61
C SER A 109 -22.68 1.88 -18.10
N ALA A 110 -22.79 3.11 -17.59
CA ALA A 110 -22.77 3.35 -16.15
C ALA A 110 -23.91 2.62 -15.41
N ASN A 111 -25.06 2.40 -16.07
CA ASN A 111 -26.18 1.66 -15.48
C ASN A 111 -25.82 0.21 -15.18
N ASP A 112 -24.90 -0.38 -15.95
CA ASP A 112 -24.43 -1.74 -15.68
C ASP A 112 -23.70 -1.85 -14.34
N LEU A 113 -23.04 -0.78 -13.89
CA LEU A 113 -22.30 -0.72 -12.64
C LEU A 113 -23.22 -0.76 -11.42
N ASN A 114 -24.40 -0.16 -11.50
CA ASN A 114 -25.36 -0.10 -10.39
C ASN A 114 -25.89 -1.49 -9.99
N ALA A 115 -25.87 -2.44 -10.91
CA ALA A 115 -26.30 -3.81 -10.68
C ALA A 115 -25.16 -4.73 -10.19
N LEU A 116 -23.92 -4.23 -10.10
CA LEU A 116 -22.78 -5.03 -9.66
C LEU A 116 -22.66 -5.07 -8.15
N VAL A 117 -22.43 -6.28 -7.63
CA VAL A 117 -21.88 -6.46 -6.28
C VAL A 117 -20.35 -6.46 -6.43
N VAL A 118 -19.73 -5.34 -6.06
CA VAL A 118 -18.27 -5.16 -6.15
C VAL A 118 -17.64 -5.50 -4.81
N ARG A 119 -16.62 -6.37 -4.81
CA ARG A 119 -15.78 -6.62 -3.64
C ARG A 119 -14.79 -5.45 -3.48
N THR A 120 -14.75 -4.88 -2.28
CA THR A 120 -13.81 -3.82 -1.88
C THR A 120 -12.92 -4.26 -0.73
#